data_AF-A0AAW1Q542-F1
#
_entry.id   AF-A0AAW1Q542-F1
#
_cell.length_a   1.000
_cell.length_b   1.000
_cell.length_c   1.000
_cell.angle_alpha   90.00
_cell.angle_beta   90.00
_cell.angle_gamma   90.00
#
_symmetry.space_group_name_H-M   'P 1'
#
loop_
_entity.id
_entity.type
_entity.pdbx_description
1 polymer ?
#
loop_
_entity_poly.entity_id
_entity_poly.type
_entity_poly.pdbx_seq_one_letter_code
_entity_poly.pdbx_strand_id
1 'polypeptide(L)' 'MATQSAPRSPSSPLLDAGYKLLMRRNAVYVAFILGGAIIGERVVDYSINKLWEKNNQGKLYKHLEGTVIGGEKAEEE' A
#
# COMPACT_ATOMS: atom_id res chain seq x y z
N MET A 1 -38.66 -7.44 -34.92
CA MET A 1 -37.29 -6.88 -34.89
C MET A 1 -36.75 -7.09 -33.48
N ALA A 2 -35.96 -8.12 -33.22
CA ALA A 2 -35.46 -8.44 -31.89
C ALA A 2 -34.11 -7.74 -31.67
N THR A 3 -34.05 -6.79 -30.74
CA THR A 3 -32.79 -6.18 -30.31
C THR A 3 -32.05 -7.19 -29.44
N GLN A 4 -31.04 -7.85 -29.99
CA GLN A 4 -30.17 -8.77 -29.28
C GLN A 4 -29.29 -7.95 -28.32
N SER A 5 -29.53 -8.03 -27.01
CA SER A 5 -28.68 -7.38 -26.01
C SER A 5 -27.35 -8.13 -25.92
N ALA A 6 -26.23 -7.43 -26.04
CA ALA A 6 -24.89 -8.01 -25.93
C ALA A 6 -24.72 -8.83 -24.63
N PRO A 7 -23.96 -9.94 -24.65
CA PRO A 7 -23.72 -10.76 -23.47
C PRO A 7 -23.01 -9.92 -22.39
N ARG A 8 -23.60 -9.84 -21.20
CA ARG A 8 -22.93 -9.24 -20.03
C ARG A 8 -21.68 -10.08 -19.73
N SER A 9 -20.52 -9.43 -19.71
CA SER A 9 -19.27 -10.06 -19.26
C SER A 9 -19.51 -10.67 -17.86
N PRO A 10 -19.14 -11.94 -17.61
CA PRO A 10 -19.29 -12.52 -16.28
C PRO A 10 -18.39 -11.75 -15.32
N SER A 11 -19.00 -10.98 -14.43
CA SER A 11 -18.29 -10.33 -13.34
C SER A 11 -17.62 -11.40 -12.47
N SER A 12 -16.35 -11.19 -12.13
CA SER A 12 -15.62 -12.13 -11.28
C SER A 12 -16.34 -12.28 -9.94
N PRO A 13 -16.70 -13.50 -9.50
CA PRO A 13 -17.46 -13.71 -8.26
C PRO A 13 -16.78 -13.11 -7.02
N LEU A 14 -15.45 -13.04 -7.04
CA LEU A 14 -14.66 -12.43 -5.96
C LEU A 14 -14.75 -10.91 -5.95
N LEU A 15 -14.71 -10.28 -7.14
CA LEU A 15 -14.87 -8.83 -7.24
C LEU A 15 -16.28 -8.41 -6.86
N ASP A 16 -17.30 -9.21 -7.24
CA ASP A 16 -18.68 -8.98 -6.83
C ASP A 16 -18.86 -9.11 -5.31
N ALA A 17 -18.20 -10.10 -4.67
CA ALA A 17 -18.22 -10.25 -3.23
C ALA A 17 -17.53 -9.07 -2.52
N GLY A 18 -16.36 -8.65 -3.00
CA GLY A 18 -15.63 -7.49 -2.47
C GLY A 18 -16.43 -6.19 -2.60
N TYR A 19 -17.07 -5.98 -3.75
CA TYR A 19 -17.93 -4.82 -3.98
C TYR A 19 -19.13 -4.82 -3.02
N LYS A 20 -19.83 -5.97 -2.89
CA LYS A 20 -20.96 -6.10 -1.97
C LYS A 20 -20.57 -5.85 -0.51
N LEU A 21 -19.33 -6.20 -0.13
CA LEU A 21 -18.81 -6.03 1.22
C LEU A 21 -18.39 -4.58 1.50
N LEU A 22 -17.58 -3.97 0.63
CA LEU A 22 -16.91 -2.70 0.92
C LEU A 22 -17.62 -1.49 0.32
N MET A 23 -18.24 -1.66 -0.85
CA MET A 23 -18.75 -0.54 -1.66
C MET A 23 -20.27 -0.37 -1.57
N ARG A 24 -21.03 -1.40 -1.16
CA ARG A 24 -22.50 -1.37 -1.20
C ARG A 24 -23.16 -0.43 -0.19
N ARG A 25 -22.55 -0.18 0.97
CA ARG A 25 -23.10 0.66 2.04
C ARG A 25 -22.24 1.90 2.22
N ASN A 26 -22.83 3.08 2.06
CA ASN A 26 -22.13 4.37 2.17
C ASN A 26 -21.28 4.49 3.44
N ALA A 27 -21.82 4.09 4.60
CA ALA A 27 -21.08 4.13 5.86
C ALA A 27 -19.84 3.21 5.85
N VAL A 28 -19.95 1.99 5.31
CA VAL A 28 -18.84 1.04 5.21
C VAL A 28 -17.80 1.53 4.20
N TYR A 29 -18.25 2.04 3.06
CA TYR A 29 -17.40 2.60 2.03
C TYR A 29 -16.54 3.75 2.54
N VAL A 30 -17.17 4.71 3.23
CA VAL A 30 -16.45 5.87 3.80
C VAL A 30 -15.47 5.41 4.89
N ALA A 31 -15.88 4.49 5.77
CA ALA A 31 -14.97 3.94 6.78
C ALA A 31 -13.79 3.19 6.15
N PHE A 32 -14.03 2.44 5.07
CA PHE A 32 -12.98 1.74 4.33
C PHE A 32 -12.01 2.71 3.66
N ILE A 33 -12.48 3.82 3.07
CA ILE A 33 -11.60 4.85 2.52
C ILE A 33 -10.76 5.48 3.62
N LEU A 34 -11.37 5.91 4.72
CA LEU A 34 -10.66 6.59 5.80
C LEU A 34 -9.64 5.67 6.48
N GLY A 35 -10.06 4.45 6.82
CA GLY A 35 -9.16 3.46 7.42
C GLY A 35 -8.06 3.03 6.44
N GLY A 36 -8.41 2.84 5.17
CA GLY A 36 -7.46 2.50 4.11
C GLY A 36 -6.43 3.60 3.88
N ALA A 37 -6.81 4.88 3.96
CA ALA A 37 -5.89 6.01 3.84
C ALA A 37 -4.87 6.03 4.98
N ILE A 38 -5.32 5.88 6.23
CA ILE A 38 -4.45 5.89 7.42
C ILE A 38 -3.42 4.75 7.36
N ILE A 39 -3.86 3.55 6.99
CA ILE A 39 -2.98 2.39 6.88
C ILE A 39 -2.07 2.51 5.64
N GLY A 40 -2.66 2.95 4.52
CA GLY A 40 -2.00 3.07 3.23
C GLY A 40 -0.82 4.04 3.26
N GLU A 41 -0.97 5.20 3.90
CA GLU A 41 0.10 6.18 4.09
C GLU A 41 1.37 5.52 4.67
N ARG A 42 1.23 4.80 5.79
CA ARG A 42 2.36 4.17 6.48
C ARG A 42 3.01 3.06 5.68
N VAL A 43 2.20 2.24 5.01
CA VAL A 43 2.71 1.14 4.18
C VAL A 43 3.50 1.70 3.00
N VAL A 44 2.98 2.72 2.33
CA VAL A 44 3.63 3.36 1.18
C VAL A 44 4.91 4.05 1.62
N ASP A 45 4.88 4.88 2.66
CA ASP A 45 6.05 5.59 3.16
C ASP A 45 7.18 4.64 3.54
N TYR A 46 6.87 3.57 4.27
CA TYR A 46 7.87 2.56 4.64
C TYR A 46 8.45 1.88 3.40
N SER A 47 7.59 1.47 2.48
CA SER A 47 8.01 0.69 1.30
C SER A 47 8.89 1.52 0.36
N ILE A 48 8.48 2.76 0.08
CA ILE A 48 9.22 3.67 -0.80
C ILE A 48 10.55 4.06 -0.15
N ASN A 49 10.55 4.46 1.12
CA ASN A 49 11.79 4.81 1.82
C ASN A 49 12.76 3.63 1.83
N LYS A 50 12.30 2.42 2.13
CA LYS A 50 13.18 1.24 2.13
C LYS A 50 13.76 0.94 0.75
N LEU A 51 12.96 1.10 -0.30
CA LEU A 51 13.44 0.92 -1.67
C LEU A 51 14.47 1.99 -2.06
N TRP A 52 14.22 3.24 -1.66
CA TRP A 52 15.11 4.37 -1.88
C TRP A 52 16.43 4.22 -1.13
N GLU A 53 16.38 3.89 0.15
CA GLU A 53 17.55 3.64 0.99
C GLU A 53 18.38 2.49 0.41
N LYS A 54 17.73 1.41 -0.04
CA LYS A 54 18.41 0.29 -0.72
C LYS A 54 19.11 0.73 -2.02
N ASN A 55 18.53 1.65 -2.78
CA ASN A 55 19.17 2.17 -4.00
C ASN A 55 20.32 3.15 -3.72
N ASN A 56 20.33 3.78 -2.54
CA ASN A 56 21.31 4.79 -2.14
C ASN A 56 22.21 4.31 -0.97
N GLN A 57 22.44 3.01 -0.86
CA GLN A 57 23.32 2.41 0.15
C GLN A 57 24.70 3.07 0.15
N GLY A 58 25.24 3.33 1.36
CA GLY A 58 26.51 4.03 1.56
C GLY A 58 26.53 5.54 1.25
N LYS A 59 25.47 6.12 0.67
CA LYS A 59 25.39 7.56 0.37
C LYS A 59 24.60 8.36 1.41
N LEU A 60 23.70 7.72 2.15
CA LEU A 60 22.94 8.39 3.21
C LEU A 60 23.81 8.62 4.43
N TYR A 61 23.60 9.75 5.11
CA TYR A 61 24.24 10.07 6.39
C TYR A 61 24.08 8.93 7.42
N LYS A 62 22.89 8.33 7.47
CA LYS A 62 22.58 7.17 8.33
C LYS A 62 23.52 5.97 8.11
N HIS A 63 24.10 5.82 6.92
CA HIS A 63 25.04 4.74 6.60
C HIS A 63 26.49 5.10 6.95
N LEU A 64 26.78 6.37 7.21
CA LEU A 64 28.12 6.88 7.53
C LEU A 64 28.33 7.04 9.05
N GLU A 65 27.23 7.19 9.80
CA GLU A 65 27.23 7.08 11.26
C GLU A 65 27.73 5.68 11.65
N GLY A 66 28.90 5.64 12.30
CA GLY A 66 29.59 4.40 12.67
C GLY A 66 30.84 4.03 11.86
N THR A 67 31.10 4.70 10.72
CA THR A 67 32.37 4.52 9.98
C THR A 67 33.30 5.74 10.10
N VAL A 68 32.77 6.97 9.99
CA VAL A 68 33.59 8.20 9.94
C VAL A 68 33.33 9.12 11.13
N ILE A 69 32.11 9.13 11.65
CA ILE A 69 31.71 9.91 12.83
C ILE A 69 31.43 8.85 13.90
N GLY A 70 32.26 8.78 14.93
CA GLY A 70 32.29 7.70 15.92
C GLY A 70 30.94 7.44 16.58
N GLY A 71 30.15 6.55 15.97
CA GLY A 71 28.86 6.08 16.46
C GLY A 71 28.99 4.60 16.72
N GLU A 72 28.92 4.23 17.99
CA GLU A 72 28.86 2.85 18.45
C GLU A 72 27.74 2.13 17.70
N LYS A 73 28.06 0.98 17.09
CA LYS A 73 27.04 0.15 16.44
C LYS A 73 26.02 -0.24 17.50
N ALA A 74 24.82 0.32 17.41
CA ALA A 74 23.66 -0.27 18.08
C ALA A 74 23.38 -1.59 17.37
N GLU A 75 23.93 -2.66 17.93
CA GLU A 75 23.43 -4.02 17.75
C GLU A 75 21.97 -4.01 18.25
N GLU A 76 21.01 -4.20 17.36
CA GLU A 76 19.63 -4.51 17.73
C GLU A 76 19.40 -6.01 17.51
N GLU A 77 19.08 -6.69 18.62
CA GLU A 77 18.60 -8.09 18.77
C GLU A 77 17.37 -8.41 17.91
#